data_AF-A0A7C5MNP6-F1
#
_entry.id   AF-A0A7C5MNP6-F1
#
_cell.length_a   1.000
_cell.length_b   1.000
_cell.length_c   1.000
_cell.angle_alpha   90.00
_cell.angle_beta   90.00
_cell.angle_gamma   90.00
#
_symmetry.space_group_name_H-M   'P 1'
#
loop_
_entity.id
_entity.type
_entity.pdbx_description
1 polymer ?
#
loop_
_entity_poly.entity_id
_entity_poly.type
_entity_poly.pdbx_seq_one_letter_code
_entity_poly.pdbx_strand_id
1 'polypeptide(L)'
;MDWIRQLNKTIKYIFIFIILLAGSSYGQNSFVDENIIKNFTYYIELADKKVTLKNGQYKSGDSLKDYTKVWIAKYALADINKDGKMDAVVILAHTGGGSGTFFELTALVTEKENIKQTNSILLGDRIEINDIEIVDEVSLPSVYFKSSKTIHLKMKTHKPTDPLCCPSIVLEKCFYLNLANELKSCEYEPAPVVKKPAIYLYPKNKQTITVKLNIKGKITKTMPEYNDFWRVNVTKKGIIDNKYEYLFYEASLENPVSVSKEGWLVKYEDLELWFERYLPKLGLNRKELKDFKDYWLKELKYAKFYEIRLLDKNFLDNNMQLFISPKPDTVIRVIFYFKPVDSYNSYIRIKNPKLTHIQRKGFTVVEWGGIINEKIH
;
A
#
# COMPACT_ATOMS: atom_id res chain seq x y z
N MET A 1 20.19 -53.98 58.56
CA MET A 1 20.08 -53.71 60.01
C MET A 1 19.35 -52.37 60.13
N ASP A 2 18.02 -52.30 60.23
CA ASP A 2 17.07 -53.05 61.11
C ASP A 2 17.26 -52.65 62.59
N TRP A 3 16.26 -52.41 63.44
CA TRP A 3 14.76 -52.50 63.43
C TRP A 3 14.22 -51.60 64.59
N ILE A 4 12.93 -51.23 64.79
CA ILE A 4 11.64 -51.46 64.09
C ILE A 4 10.65 -50.32 64.46
N ARG A 5 9.74 -49.90 63.55
CA ARG A 5 8.30 -49.66 63.89
C ARG A 5 7.38 -49.53 62.67
N GLN A 6 6.93 -50.70 62.24
CA GLN A 6 5.82 -50.96 61.31
C GLN A 6 4.46 -50.87 62.05
N LEU A 7 3.35 -50.80 61.28
CA LEU A 7 1.92 -51.06 61.60
C LEU A 7 0.99 -49.85 61.31
N ASN A 8 -0.17 -49.99 60.63
CA ASN A 8 -0.63 -51.03 59.70
C ASN A 8 -1.88 -50.56 58.89
N LYS A 9 -2.32 -51.38 57.92
CA LYS A 9 -3.62 -51.38 57.17
C LYS A 9 -3.71 -50.64 55.83
N THR A 10 -3.17 -51.31 54.82
CA THR A 10 -3.83 -51.64 53.54
C THR A 10 -5.31 -51.25 53.34
N ILE A 11 -5.58 -50.57 52.22
CA ILE A 11 -6.75 -50.80 51.36
C ILE A 11 -6.25 -50.98 49.91
N LYS A 12 -6.87 -51.89 49.14
CA LYS A 12 -6.44 -52.24 47.77
C LYS A 12 -6.88 -51.18 46.75
N TYR A 13 -6.02 -50.89 45.78
CA TYR A 13 -6.43 -50.34 44.49
C TYR A 13 -5.98 -51.27 43.37
N ILE A 14 -6.93 -51.75 42.56
CA ILE A 14 -6.68 -52.52 41.35
C ILE A 14 -6.72 -51.53 40.18
N PHE A 15 -5.58 -51.29 39.53
CA PHE A 15 -5.54 -50.47 38.32
C PHE A 15 -6.06 -51.29 37.13
N ILE A 16 -7.34 -51.09 36.79
CA ILE A 16 -7.89 -51.53 35.50
C ILE A 16 -7.51 -50.48 34.45
N PHE A 17 -6.75 -50.90 33.44
CA PHE A 17 -6.35 -50.05 32.32
C PHE A 17 -7.54 -49.88 31.35
N ILE A 18 -8.30 -48.80 31.47
CA ILE A 18 -9.34 -48.44 30.50
C ILE A 18 -8.74 -47.51 29.45
N ILE A 19 -8.45 -48.06 28.27
CA ILE A 19 -8.11 -47.29 27.07
C ILE A 19 -9.40 -46.68 26.54
N LEU A 20 -9.55 -45.36 26.63
CA LEU A 20 -10.74 -44.64 26.15
C LEU A 20 -10.40 -43.76 24.94
N LEU A 21 -10.20 -44.42 23.80
CA LEU A 21 -10.11 -43.79 22.49
C LEU A 21 -11.51 -43.34 22.01
N ALA A 22 -11.89 -42.10 22.32
CA ALA A 22 -13.02 -41.41 21.65
C ALA A 22 -12.97 -39.87 21.77
N GLY A 23 -11.80 -39.28 22.02
CA GLY A 23 -11.60 -37.83 22.01
C GLY A 23 -11.40 -37.28 20.59
N SER A 24 -12.39 -37.45 19.71
CA SER A 24 -12.34 -36.88 18.37
C SER A 24 -12.27 -35.35 18.46
N SER A 25 -11.13 -34.77 18.12
CA SER A 25 -11.00 -33.32 18.02
C SER A 25 -11.89 -32.83 16.88
N TYR A 26 -13.07 -32.33 17.21
CA TYR A 26 -13.86 -31.49 16.32
C TYR A 26 -13.05 -30.23 16.02
N GLY A 27 -12.25 -30.29 14.95
CA GLY A 27 -11.70 -29.10 14.34
C GLY A 27 -12.88 -28.24 13.92
N GLN A 28 -13.08 -27.10 14.59
CA GLN A 28 -14.08 -26.15 14.13
C GLN A 28 -13.56 -25.56 12.82
N ASN A 29 -14.18 -25.98 11.71
CA ASN A 29 -13.97 -25.35 10.41
C ASN A 29 -14.36 -23.87 10.55
N SER A 30 -13.35 -23.00 10.69
CA SER A 30 -13.50 -21.59 11.07
C SER A 30 -13.89 -20.71 9.87
N PHE A 31 -14.93 -21.09 9.15
CA PHE A 31 -15.50 -20.26 8.08
C PHE A 31 -16.29 -19.08 8.67
N VAL A 32 -16.41 -17.99 7.93
CA VAL A 32 -17.23 -16.85 8.36
C VAL A 32 -18.72 -17.15 8.13
N ASP A 33 -19.54 -16.89 9.14
CA ASP A 33 -21.00 -16.97 9.07
C ASP A 33 -21.67 -15.70 9.63
N GLU A 34 -23.00 -15.62 9.54
CA GLU A 34 -23.78 -14.49 10.05
C GLU A 34 -23.65 -14.28 11.57
N ASN A 35 -23.51 -15.36 12.34
CA ASN A 35 -23.40 -15.28 13.80
C ASN A 35 -22.02 -14.73 14.23
N ILE A 36 -20.96 -15.13 13.52
CA ILE A 36 -19.61 -14.58 13.65
C ILE A 36 -19.64 -13.10 13.27
N ILE A 37 -20.13 -12.75 12.07
CA ILE A 37 -20.28 -11.35 11.62
C ILE A 37 -20.98 -10.50 12.69
N LYS A 38 -22.11 -10.97 13.23
CA LYS A 38 -22.91 -10.22 14.22
C LYS A 38 -22.26 -10.12 15.61
N ASN A 39 -21.26 -10.92 15.95
CA ASN A 39 -20.64 -10.94 17.28
C ASN A 39 -19.10 -10.78 17.26
N PHE A 40 -18.52 -10.44 16.11
CA PHE A 40 -17.08 -10.25 15.96
C PHE A 40 -16.57 -8.99 16.68
N THR A 41 -15.26 -8.94 16.94
CA THR A 41 -14.59 -7.76 17.52
C THR A 41 -13.88 -6.96 16.43
N TYR A 42 -14.59 -6.02 15.84
CA TYR A 42 -14.07 -5.14 14.79
C TYR A 42 -13.20 -4.02 15.38
N TYR A 43 -12.16 -3.65 14.66
CA TYR A 43 -11.44 -2.39 14.79
C TYR A 43 -12.06 -1.36 13.85
N ILE A 44 -12.42 -0.20 14.39
CA ILE A 44 -13.06 0.90 13.68
C ILE A 44 -11.99 1.94 13.35
N GLU A 45 -11.63 2.06 12.07
CA GLU A 45 -10.43 2.79 11.64
C GLU A 45 -10.50 4.28 11.99
N LEU A 46 -11.63 4.92 11.67
CA LEU A 46 -11.87 6.34 11.93
C LEU A 46 -12.03 6.68 13.42
N ALA A 47 -12.16 5.68 14.29
CA ALA A 47 -12.32 5.86 15.74
C ALA A 47 -11.16 5.32 16.60
N ASP A 48 -10.13 4.71 15.99
CA ASP A 48 -8.99 4.03 16.66
C ASP A 48 -9.44 3.16 17.86
N LYS A 49 -10.52 2.38 17.66
CA LYS A 49 -11.21 1.67 18.74
C LYS A 49 -11.67 0.28 18.30
N LYS A 50 -11.39 -0.72 19.14
CA LYS A 50 -11.99 -2.06 19.00
C LYS A 50 -13.33 -2.14 19.71
N VAL A 51 -14.32 -2.72 19.05
CA VAL A 51 -15.68 -2.95 19.57
C VAL A 51 -16.10 -4.39 19.31
N THR A 52 -16.51 -5.10 20.36
CA THR A 52 -17.18 -6.40 20.23
C THR A 52 -18.67 -6.14 20.01
N LEU A 53 -19.17 -6.49 18.83
CA LEU A 53 -20.61 -6.39 18.56
C LEU A 53 -21.37 -7.46 19.35
N LYS A 54 -22.65 -7.20 19.60
CA LYS A 54 -23.63 -8.17 20.07
C LYS A 54 -24.84 -8.10 19.15
N ASN A 55 -25.19 -9.19 18.47
CA ASN A 55 -26.27 -9.25 17.49
C ASN A 55 -26.20 -8.13 16.42
N GLY A 56 -24.99 -7.77 15.99
CA GLY A 56 -24.69 -6.80 14.93
C GLY A 56 -24.60 -5.34 15.38
N GLN A 57 -24.65 -5.06 16.69
CA GLN A 57 -24.57 -3.69 17.23
C GLN A 57 -23.67 -3.59 18.47
N TYR A 58 -23.12 -2.40 18.72
CA TYR A 58 -22.43 -2.00 19.94
C TYR A 58 -22.85 -0.59 20.32
N LYS A 59 -23.05 -0.35 21.62
CA LYS A 59 -23.24 0.98 22.21
C LYS A 59 -22.38 1.09 23.47
N SER A 60 -21.68 2.21 23.63
CA SER A 60 -21.04 2.62 24.89
C SER A 60 -21.27 4.10 25.14
N GLY A 61 -21.28 4.49 26.40
CA GLY A 61 -21.38 5.89 26.81
C GLY A 61 -22.80 6.45 26.75
N ASP A 62 -23.10 7.31 27.73
CA ASP A 62 -24.45 7.84 27.99
C ASP A 62 -24.51 9.37 27.88
N SER A 63 -23.37 10.05 27.70
CA SER A 63 -23.32 11.48 27.36
C SER A 63 -22.84 11.69 25.91
N LEU A 64 -23.12 12.86 25.34
CA LEU A 64 -22.64 13.24 24.01
C LEU A 64 -21.10 13.37 23.89
N LYS A 65 -20.34 13.20 25.00
CA LYS A 65 -18.87 13.26 25.02
C LYS A 65 -18.19 11.88 25.00
N ASP A 66 -18.89 10.82 25.38
CA ASP A 66 -18.37 9.45 25.47
C ASP A 66 -19.19 8.43 24.66
N TYR A 67 -20.32 8.87 24.08
CA TYR A 67 -21.17 8.07 23.21
C TYR A 67 -20.37 7.46 22.04
N THR A 68 -20.49 6.15 21.87
CA THR A 68 -20.12 5.42 20.66
C THR A 68 -21.26 4.49 20.30
N LYS A 69 -21.80 4.57 19.09
CA LYS A 69 -22.64 3.51 18.51
C LYS A 69 -21.98 2.99 17.24
N VAL A 70 -21.93 1.67 17.10
CA VAL A 70 -21.48 0.96 15.91
C VAL A 70 -22.53 -0.10 15.55
N TRP A 71 -22.83 -0.27 14.27
CA TRP A 71 -23.71 -1.33 13.78
C TRP A 71 -23.33 -1.77 12.37
N ILE A 72 -23.72 -2.99 12.01
CA ILE A 72 -23.60 -3.46 10.63
C ILE A 72 -24.72 -2.81 9.81
N ALA A 73 -24.36 -2.09 8.75
CA ALA A 73 -25.30 -1.45 7.83
C ALA A 73 -25.79 -2.43 6.74
N LYS A 74 -24.85 -3.16 6.12
CA LYS A 74 -25.11 -4.28 5.20
C LYS A 74 -23.88 -5.19 5.19
N TYR A 75 -24.06 -6.46 4.86
CA TYR A 75 -22.97 -7.43 4.69
C TYR A 75 -23.32 -8.41 3.57
N ALA A 76 -22.32 -9.15 3.08
CA ALA A 76 -22.48 -10.24 2.12
C ALA A 76 -21.46 -11.35 2.42
N LEU A 77 -21.83 -12.61 2.16
CA LEU A 77 -21.00 -13.80 2.36
C LEU A 77 -20.58 -14.35 0.99
N ALA A 78 -19.29 -14.63 0.82
CA ALA A 78 -18.74 -15.29 -0.37
C ALA A 78 -17.34 -15.83 -0.06
N ASP A 79 -16.84 -16.78 -0.86
CA ASP A 79 -15.39 -17.01 -0.97
C ASP A 79 -14.79 -15.84 -1.77
N ILE A 80 -14.16 -14.86 -1.08
CA ILE A 80 -13.69 -13.62 -1.71
C ILE A 80 -12.24 -13.78 -2.15
N ASN A 81 -11.39 -14.40 -1.31
CA ASN A 81 -9.98 -14.63 -1.63
C ASN A 81 -9.73 -15.84 -2.55
N LYS A 82 -10.76 -16.66 -2.80
CA LYS A 82 -10.74 -17.92 -3.56
C LYS A 82 -9.83 -18.99 -2.95
N ASP A 83 -9.81 -19.09 -1.61
CA ASP A 83 -9.13 -20.15 -0.84
C ASP A 83 -10.02 -21.37 -0.54
N GLY A 84 -11.30 -21.33 -0.92
CA GLY A 84 -12.27 -22.41 -0.74
C GLY A 84 -13.08 -22.32 0.55
N LYS A 85 -13.00 -21.21 1.29
CA LYS A 85 -13.76 -20.96 2.52
C LYS A 85 -14.71 -19.78 2.37
N MET A 86 -15.64 -19.64 3.30
CA MET A 86 -16.52 -18.48 3.34
C MET A 86 -15.81 -17.31 4.04
N ASP A 87 -15.60 -16.23 3.31
CA ASP A 87 -15.25 -14.89 3.81
C ASP A 87 -16.54 -14.04 3.94
N ALA A 88 -16.41 -12.80 4.44
CA ALA A 88 -17.51 -11.83 4.42
C ALA A 88 -17.06 -10.42 4.04
N VAL A 89 -17.87 -9.72 3.27
CA VAL A 89 -17.84 -8.25 3.14
C VAL A 89 -18.76 -7.67 4.20
N VAL A 90 -18.28 -6.69 4.99
CA VAL A 90 -19.06 -6.05 6.06
C VAL A 90 -18.93 -4.54 5.95
N ILE A 91 -20.07 -3.85 5.88
CA ILE A 91 -20.13 -2.39 6.00
C ILE A 91 -20.55 -2.05 7.43
N LEU A 92 -19.65 -1.40 8.16
CA LEU A 92 -19.90 -0.90 9.50
C LEU A 92 -20.29 0.58 9.40
N ALA A 93 -21.35 0.96 10.12
CA ALA A 93 -21.73 2.34 10.33
C ALA A 93 -21.51 2.72 11.79
N HIS A 94 -20.96 3.91 12.04
CA HIS A 94 -20.63 4.37 13.39
C HIS A 94 -20.83 5.87 13.61
N THR A 95 -21.10 6.24 14.87
CA THR A 95 -21.15 7.64 15.31
C THR A 95 -20.64 7.80 16.74
N GLY A 96 -20.01 8.96 16.98
CA GLY A 96 -19.44 9.38 18.27
C GLY A 96 -20.33 10.37 19.04
N GLY A 97 -21.65 10.35 18.83
CA GLY A 97 -22.60 11.26 19.49
C GLY A 97 -22.80 12.62 18.81
N GLY A 98 -22.01 12.95 17.79
CA GLY A 98 -22.25 14.07 16.89
C GLY A 98 -23.32 13.76 15.82
N SER A 99 -23.60 14.75 14.95
CA SER A 99 -24.60 14.64 13.87
C SER A 99 -24.12 13.90 12.60
N GLY A 100 -22.86 13.45 12.57
CA GLY A 100 -22.32 12.58 11.53
C GLY A 100 -22.60 11.11 11.79
N THR A 101 -22.59 10.30 10.74
CA THR A 101 -22.63 8.83 10.80
C THR A 101 -21.75 8.30 9.67
N PHE A 102 -20.57 7.81 10.04
CA PHE A 102 -19.55 7.40 9.10
C PHE A 102 -19.70 5.92 8.76
N PHE A 103 -19.41 5.56 7.51
CA PHE A 103 -19.52 4.21 7.00
C PHE A 103 -18.17 3.74 6.50
N GLU A 104 -17.74 2.55 6.91
CA GLU A 104 -16.50 1.91 6.45
C GLU A 104 -16.78 0.50 5.93
N LEU A 105 -16.09 0.14 4.85
CA LEU A 105 -16.10 -1.19 4.24
C LEU A 105 -14.88 -1.97 4.74
N THR A 106 -15.11 -3.19 5.24
CA THR A 106 -14.04 -4.12 5.63
C THR A 106 -14.42 -5.54 5.21
N ALA A 107 -13.48 -6.47 5.26
CA ALA A 107 -13.77 -7.89 5.07
C ALA A 107 -13.32 -8.72 6.28
N LEU A 108 -13.97 -9.87 6.48
CA LEU A 108 -13.52 -10.93 7.38
C LEU A 108 -13.02 -12.10 6.53
N VAL A 109 -11.79 -12.56 6.78
CA VAL A 109 -11.10 -13.62 6.02
C VAL A 109 -10.54 -14.72 6.92
N THR A 110 -10.49 -15.97 6.44
CA THR A 110 -10.07 -17.14 7.25
C THR A 110 -8.58 -17.52 7.08
N GLU A 111 -7.70 -16.82 7.79
CA GLU A 111 -6.26 -17.10 7.80
C GLU A 111 -5.84 -18.11 8.87
N LYS A 112 -5.33 -19.29 8.46
CA LYS A 112 -4.75 -20.30 9.36
C LYS A 112 -5.67 -20.63 10.54
N GLU A 113 -6.91 -21.03 10.23
CA GLU A 113 -7.95 -21.39 11.21
C GLU A 113 -8.38 -20.24 12.15
N ASN A 114 -8.02 -19.00 11.81
CA ASN A 114 -8.38 -17.79 12.56
C ASN A 114 -9.04 -16.76 11.63
N ILE A 115 -10.24 -16.31 12.00
CA ILE A 115 -10.94 -15.27 11.25
C ILE A 115 -10.35 -13.90 11.61
N LYS A 116 -9.96 -13.13 10.60
CA LYS A 116 -9.35 -11.80 10.75
C LYS A 116 -10.12 -10.75 9.98
N GLN A 117 -10.18 -9.54 10.53
CA GLN A 117 -10.56 -8.36 9.79
C GLN A 117 -9.40 -7.88 8.90
N THR A 118 -9.71 -7.43 7.69
CA THR A 118 -8.78 -6.73 6.79
C THR A 118 -8.53 -5.30 7.26
N ASN A 119 -7.84 -4.46 6.47
CA ASN A 119 -8.00 -3.01 6.61
C ASN A 119 -9.46 -2.60 6.32
N SER A 120 -9.88 -1.46 6.86
CA SER A 120 -11.11 -0.78 6.45
C SER A 120 -10.85 0.22 5.31
N ILE A 121 -11.91 0.61 4.60
CA ILE A 121 -11.95 1.73 3.66
C ILE A 121 -13.14 2.61 4.02
N LEU A 122 -12.90 3.89 4.32
CA LEU A 122 -13.97 4.86 4.57
C LEU A 122 -14.78 5.11 3.29
N LEU A 123 -16.09 4.85 3.35
CA LEU A 123 -17.02 5.04 2.23
C LEU A 123 -17.60 6.46 2.17
N GLY A 124 -17.85 7.07 3.34
CA GLY A 124 -18.39 8.42 3.46
C GLY A 124 -19.11 8.66 4.80
N ASP A 125 -19.84 9.77 4.85
CA ASP A 125 -20.70 10.19 5.97
C ASP A 125 -22.17 10.25 5.49
N ARG A 126 -23.10 9.73 6.28
CA ARG A 126 -24.56 9.71 6.04
C ARG A 126 -24.98 9.19 4.66
N ILE A 127 -24.22 8.24 4.13
CA ILE A 127 -24.49 7.56 2.86
C ILE A 127 -25.64 6.56 2.97
N GLU A 128 -26.28 6.25 1.86
CA GLU A 128 -27.26 5.16 1.76
C GLU A 128 -26.57 3.96 1.09
N ILE A 129 -26.62 2.76 1.68
CA ILE A 129 -26.14 1.55 1.02
C ILE A 129 -27.31 0.89 0.30
N ASN A 130 -27.25 0.83 -1.03
CA ASN A 130 -28.26 0.13 -1.83
C ASN A 130 -27.89 -1.35 -1.97
N ASP A 131 -26.71 -1.66 -2.53
CA ASP A 131 -26.36 -3.06 -2.78
C ASP A 131 -24.87 -3.43 -2.65
N ILE A 132 -24.64 -4.72 -2.38
CA ILE A 132 -23.33 -5.37 -2.37
C ILE A 132 -23.42 -6.59 -3.28
N GLU A 133 -22.82 -6.52 -4.45
CA GLU A 133 -22.79 -7.57 -5.46
C GLU A 133 -21.36 -8.12 -5.53
N ILE A 134 -21.18 -9.44 -5.36
CA ILE A 134 -19.86 -10.09 -5.38
C ILE A 134 -19.78 -10.98 -6.61
N VAL A 135 -18.87 -10.65 -7.53
CA VAL A 135 -18.74 -11.35 -8.82
C VAL A 135 -17.37 -11.98 -9.01
N ASP A 136 -17.35 -13.12 -9.70
CA ASP A 136 -16.11 -13.66 -10.24
C ASP A 136 -15.68 -12.83 -11.46
N GLU A 137 -14.42 -12.39 -11.48
CA GLU A 137 -13.86 -11.59 -12.57
C GLU A 137 -13.95 -12.31 -13.93
N VAL A 138 -14.85 -11.85 -14.81
CA VAL A 138 -15.01 -12.38 -16.17
C VAL A 138 -14.01 -11.71 -17.11
N SER A 139 -12.78 -12.25 -17.12
CA SER A 139 -11.77 -12.11 -18.18
C SER A 139 -11.47 -10.68 -18.67
N LEU A 140 -10.68 -9.93 -17.89
CA LEU A 140 -9.92 -8.80 -18.42
C LEU A 140 -8.57 -9.24 -19.02
N PRO A 141 -8.07 -8.62 -20.10
CA PRO A 141 -6.83 -9.03 -20.78
C PRO A 141 -5.56 -8.46 -20.11
N SER A 142 -5.41 -8.61 -18.79
CA SER A 142 -4.24 -8.09 -18.04
C SER A 142 -3.72 -9.09 -16.99
N VAL A 143 -2.40 -9.38 -17.06
CA VAL A 143 -1.77 -10.59 -16.48
C VAL A 143 -1.38 -10.43 -14.99
N TYR A 144 -2.10 -9.59 -14.23
CA TYR A 144 -1.64 -9.13 -12.90
C TYR A 144 -2.54 -9.46 -11.71
N PHE A 145 -3.78 -9.91 -11.92
CA PHE A 145 -4.70 -10.23 -10.81
C PHE A 145 -4.72 -11.73 -10.49
N LYS A 146 -4.16 -12.11 -9.33
CA LYS A 146 -4.41 -13.44 -8.76
C LYS A 146 -5.76 -13.44 -8.01
N SER A 147 -6.82 -13.43 -8.79
CA SER A 147 -8.05 -14.18 -8.53
C SER A 147 -8.71 -14.05 -7.16
N SER A 148 -8.93 -12.84 -6.63
CA SER A 148 -10.04 -12.60 -5.70
C SER A 148 -11.35 -12.37 -6.48
N LYS A 149 -12.49 -12.33 -5.80
CA LYS A 149 -13.76 -11.82 -6.35
C LYS A 149 -13.81 -10.30 -6.23
N THR A 150 -14.43 -9.61 -7.18
CA THR A 150 -14.68 -8.17 -7.06
C THR A 150 -15.98 -7.91 -6.32
N ILE A 151 -16.01 -6.82 -5.57
CA ILE A 151 -17.07 -6.42 -4.66
C ILE A 151 -17.62 -5.09 -5.19
N HIS A 152 -18.79 -5.12 -5.81
CA HIS A 152 -19.46 -3.96 -6.39
C HIS A 152 -20.48 -3.40 -5.39
N LEU A 153 -20.20 -2.19 -4.91
CA LEU A 153 -20.98 -1.47 -3.91
C LEU A 153 -21.78 -0.35 -4.57
N LYS A 154 -23.11 -0.51 -4.60
CA LYS A 154 -24.06 0.49 -5.09
C LYS A 154 -24.57 1.29 -3.89
N MET A 155 -24.38 2.61 -3.89
CA MET A 155 -24.63 3.49 -2.74
C MET A 155 -25.01 4.91 -3.17
N LYS A 156 -25.62 5.71 -2.27
CA LYS A 156 -25.84 7.14 -2.49
C LYS A 156 -24.96 8.02 -1.62
N THR A 157 -24.46 9.12 -2.19
CA THR A 157 -23.75 10.20 -1.49
C THR A 157 -24.43 11.55 -1.74
N HIS A 158 -24.13 12.55 -0.91
CA HIS A 158 -24.68 13.90 -1.07
C HIS A 158 -24.03 14.64 -2.24
N LYS A 159 -24.82 15.41 -2.99
CA LYS A 159 -24.33 16.59 -3.72
C LYS A 159 -24.25 17.80 -2.77
N PRO A 160 -23.50 18.87 -3.11
CA PRO A 160 -23.39 20.06 -2.25
C PRO A 160 -24.71 20.78 -1.89
N THR A 161 -25.80 20.45 -2.59
CA THR A 161 -27.16 20.98 -2.35
C THR A 161 -28.13 19.97 -1.74
N ASP A 162 -27.68 18.76 -1.35
CA ASP A 162 -28.55 17.81 -0.64
C ASP A 162 -28.74 18.17 0.84
N PRO A 163 -29.97 18.02 1.38
CA PRO A 163 -30.18 17.95 2.82
C PRO A 163 -29.37 16.80 3.43
N LEU A 164 -28.79 17.01 4.61
CA LEU A 164 -27.87 16.07 5.26
C LEU A 164 -28.47 14.67 5.54
N CYS A 165 -29.80 14.55 5.59
CA CYS A 165 -30.52 13.29 5.71
C CYS A 165 -30.54 12.42 4.46
N CYS A 166 -30.28 13.03 3.29
CA CYS A 166 -30.97 12.66 2.07
C CYS A 166 -30.03 12.70 0.84
N PRO A 167 -29.03 11.79 0.77
CA PRO A 167 -28.08 11.73 -0.34
C PRO A 167 -28.76 11.36 -1.67
N SER A 168 -28.41 12.06 -2.76
CA SER A 168 -29.04 11.88 -4.08
C SER A 168 -28.13 11.40 -5.21
N ILE A 169 -26.80 11.47 -5.08
CA ILE A 169 -25.87 10.96 -6.08
C ILE A 169 -25.73 9.45 -5.92
N VAL A 170 -26.27 8.65 -6.84
CA VAL A 170 -25.97 7.22 -6.92
C VAL A 170 -24.55 7.03 -7.46
N LEU A 171 -23.74 6.23 -6.76
CA LEU A 171 -22.41 5.80 -7.14
C LEU A 171 -22.32 4.27 -7.09
N GLU A 172 -21.51 3.70 -7.99
CA GLU A 172 -21.02 2.34 -7.86
C GLU A 172 -19.51 2.38 -7.63
N LYS A 173 -19.03 1.66 -6.59
CA LYS A 173 -17.60 1.49 -6.29
C LYS A 173 -17.24 0.02 -6.30
N CYS A 174 -16.17 -0.35 -6.98
CA CYS A 174 -15.63 -1.71 -6.99
C CYS A 174 -14.48 -1.83 -5.99
N PHE A 175 -14.38 -2.96 -5.31
CA PHE A 175 -13.27 -3.33 -4.42
C PHE A 175 -12.81 -4.77 -4.65
N TYR A 176 -11.60 -5.12 -4.22
CA TYR A 176 -11.04 -6.48 -4.28
C TYR A 176 -10.06 -6.73 -3.13
N LEU A 177 -9.73 -8.01 -2.86
CA LEU A 177 -8.66 -8.39 -1.93
C LEU A 177 -7.35 -8.65 -2.69
N ASN A 178 -6.23 -8.08 -2.24
CA ASN A 178 -4.91 -8.39 -2.80
C ASN A 178 -4.32 -9.69 -2.21
N LEU A 179 -3.13 -10.07 -2.69
CA LEU A 179 -2.37 -11.26 -2.25
C LEU A 179 -2.04 -11.33 -0.75
N ALA A 180 -2.24 -10.24 0.01
CA ALA A 180 -2.02 -10.15 1.45
C ALA A 180 -3.34 -9.97 2.23
N ASN A 181 -4.49 -10.29 1.61
CA ASN A 181 -5.84 -10.04 2.11
C ASN A 181 -6.12 -8.56 2.47
N GLU A 182 -5.39 -7.61 1.89
CA GLU A 182 -5.73 -6.19 2.05
C GLU A 182 -6.81 -5.79 1.05
N LEU A 183 -7.85 -5.13 1.54
CA LEU A 183 -8.95 -4.58 0.73
C LEU A 183 -8.48 -3.33 -0.02
N LYS A 184 -8.70 -3.31 -1.34
CA LYS A 184 -8.35 -2.22 -2.28
C LYS A 184 -9.55 -1.81 -3.11
N SER A 185 -9.56 -0.56 -3.60
CA SER A 185 -10.49 -0.09 -4.64
C SER A 185 -10.06 -0.61 -6.02
N CYS A 186 -11.01 -0.92 -6.89
CA CYS A 186 -10.77 -1.15 -8.33
C CYS A 186 -10.78 0.15 -9.15
N GLU A 187 -11.06 1.31 -8.52
CA GLU A 187 -10.96 2.61 -9.19
C GLU A 187 -9.59 2.73 -9.87
N TYR A 188 -9.59 3.03 -11.17
CA TYR A 188 -8.39 3.07 -12.00
C TYR A 188 -7.51 4.26 -11.59
N GLU A 189 -6.60 4.05 -10.64
CA GLU A 189 -5.50 5.00 -10.42
C GLU A 189 -4.72 5.11 -11.74
N PRO A 190 -4.60 6.31 -12.33
CA PRO A 190 -4.09 6.46 -13.68
C PRO A 190 -2.67 5.92 -13.79
N ALA A 191 -2.46 5.05 -14.78
CA ALA A 191 -1.25 4.23 -14.97
C ALA A 191 0.04 5.00 -14.60
N PRO A 192 0.70 4.68 -13.48
CA PRO A 192 1.58 5.62 -12.79
C PRO A 192 2.75 6.07 -13.67
N VAL A 193 2.78 7.38 -13.96
CA VAL A 193 3.76 7.99 -14.87
C VAL A 193 5.02 8.37 -14.10
N VAL A 194 6.15 7.74 -14.44
CA VAL A 194 7.46 8.15 -13.96
C VAL A 194 8.01 9.29 -14.84
N LYS A 195 8.06 10.48 -14.26
CA LYS A 195 8.49 11.73 -14.86
C LYS A 195 9.99 11.94 -14.64
N LYS A 196 10.69 12.33 -15.70
CA LYS A 196 12.11 12.72 -15.71
C LYS A 196 13.14 11.74 -15.11
N PRO A 197 13.05 10.40 -15.28
CA PRO A 197 14.25 9.57 -15.34
C PRO A 197 15.36 10.18 -16.21
N ALA A 198 16.42 10.65 -15.57
CA ALA A 198 17.60 11.26 -16.19
C ALA A 198 18.84 10.45 -15.82
N ILE A 199 19.41 9.76 -16.81
CA ILE A 199 20.53 8.81 -16.68
C ILE A 199 21.84 9.51 -17.07
N TYR A 200 22.66 9.81 -16.06
CA TYR A 200 24.00 10.36 -16.19
C TYR A 200 25.02 9.21 -16.18
N LEU A 201 26.01 9.29 -17.07
CA LEU A 201 27.00 8.22 -17.32
C LEU A 201 28.41 8.77 -17.09
N TYR A 202 29.14 8.28 -16.08
CA TYR A 202 30.47 8.79 -15.72
C TYR A 202 31.56 7.70 -15.83
N PRO A 203 32.03 7.38 -17.04
CA PRO A 203 33.06 6.34 -17.25
C PRO A 203 34.46 6.80 -16.81
N LYS A 204 35.34 5.83 -16.51
CA LYS A 204 36.73 6.08 -16.08
C LYS A 204 37.53 6.86 -17.14
N ASN A 205 37.30 6.53 -18.41
CA ASN A 205 37.91 7.11 -19.62
C ASN A 205 36.79 7.36 -20.68
N LYS A 206 37.10 8.05 -21.80
CA LYS A 206 36.13 8.17 -22.91
C LYS A 206 35.89 6.79 -23.52
N GLN A 207 34.64 6.36 -23.61
CA GLN A 207 34.26 5.04 -24.13
C GLN A 207 32.84 5.06 -24.73
N THR A 208 32.55 4.10 -25.61
CA THR A 208 31.18 3.82 -26.05
C THR A 208 30.43 3.03 -24.97
N ILE A 209 29.17 3.37 -24.71
CA ILE A 209 28.31 2.75 -23.70
C ILE A 209 26.98 2.41 -24.36
N THR A 210 26.47 1.20 -24.11
CA THR A 210 25.11 0.80 -24.50
C THR A 210 24.21 0.79 -23.28
N VAL A 211 23.03 1.41 -23.40
CA VAL A 211 22.00 1.51 -22.36
C VAL A 211 20.67 1.02 -22.93
N LYS A 212 20.09 -0.02 -22.35
CA LYS A 212 18.76 -0.55 -22.70
C LYS A 212 17.82 -0.48 -21.51
N LEU A 213 16.65 0.09 -21.73
CA LEU A 213 15.51 0.08 -20.82
C LEU A 213 14.69 -1.20 -21.03
N ASN A 214 14.20 -1.77 -19.95
CA ASN A 214 13.15 -2.78 -19.96
C ASN A 214 12.11 -2.38 -18.90
N ILE A 215 11.03 -1.75 -19.36
CA ILE A 215 9.99 -1.16 -18.52
C ILE A 215 8.73 -2.03 -18.62
N LYS A 216 8.08 -2.33 -17.49
CA LYS A 216 6.75 -2.95 -17.48
C LYS A 216 5.69 -1.87 -17.67
N GLY A 217 5.43 -1.56 -18.93
CA GLY A 217 4.58 -0.49 -19.38
C GLY A 217 5.14 0.18 -20.62
N LYS A 218 4.66 1.39 -20.90
CA LYS A 218 4.95 2.12 -22.14
C LYS A 218 5.91 3.28 -21.88
N ILE A 219 7.03 3.31 -22.60
CA ILE A 219 7.90 4.49 -22.68
C ILE A 219 7.13 5.59 -23.46
N THR A 220 6.99 6.77 -22.88
CA THR A 220 6.14 7.86 -23.39
C THR A 220 6.91 9.04 -23.98
N LYS A 221 8.13 9.29 -23.50
CA LYS A 221 9.07 10.28 -24.04
C LYS A 221 10.50 9.76 -23.95
N THR A 222 11.39 10.16 -24.86
CA THR A 222 12.83 9.90 -24.78
C THR A 222 13.66 11.06 -25.33
N MET A 223 14.90 11.21 -24.84
CA MET A 223 15.93 12.06 -25.45
C MET A 223 17.33 11.51 -25.10
N PRO A 224 18.20 11.19 -26.08
CA PRO A 224 17.95 11.14 -27.53
C PRO A 224 16.81 10.17 -27.89
N GLU A 225 16.44 10.15 -29.17
CA GLU A 225 15.52 9.14 -29.71
C GLU A 225 15.99 7.71 -29.33
N TYR A 226 15.03 6.83 -29.03
CA TYR A 226 15.30 5.51 -28.45
C TYR A 226 14.74 4.40 -29.34
N ASN A 227 15.66 3.72 -30.02
CA ASN A 227 15.37 2.59 -30.90
C ASN A 227 15.96 1.32 -30.27
N ASP A 228 15.19 0.70 -29.35
CA ASP A 228 15.52 -0.46 -28.49
C ASP A 228 16.71 -0.35 -27.53
N PHE A 229 17.65 0.54 -27.78
CA PHE A 229 18.76 0.91 -26.90
C PHE A 229 19.37 2.25 -27.34
N TRP A 230 20.02 2.95 -26.41
CA TRP A 230 20.99 3.98 -26.76
C TRP A 230 22.39 3.37 -26.84
N ARG A 231 23.15 3.65 -27.91
CA ARG A 231 24.59 3.34 -28.00
C ARG A 231 25.34 4.64 -28.28
N VAL A 232 26.07 5.12 -27.27
CA VAL A 232 26.52 6.51 -27.19
C VAL A 232 27.97 6.62 -26.74
N ASN A 233 28.69 7.65 -27.20
CA ASN A 233 30.09 7.87 -26.81
C ASN A 233 30.18 8.88 -25.68
N VAL A 234 30.63 8.41 -24.51
CA VAL A 234 30.58 9.20 -23.28
C VAL A 234 31.98 9.58 -22.83
N THR A 235 32.17 10.87 -22.55
CA THR A 235 33.41 11.43 -22.01
C THR A 235 33.52 11.18 -20.50
N LYS A 236 34.72 11.28 -19.93
CA LYS A 236 34.94 11.20 -18.46
C LYS A 236 34.15 12.24 -17.65
N LYS A 237 33.75 13.36 -18.27
CA LYS A 237 32.90 14.41 -17.66
C LYS A 237 31.40 14.11 -17.73
N GLY A 238 31.00 13.02 -18.40
CA GLY A 238 29.61 12.63 -18.60
C GLY A 238 28.91 13.26 -19.80
N ILE A 239 29.60 14.04 -20.63
CA ILE A 239 29.05 14.53 -21.90
C ILE A 239 28.95 13.36 -22.88
N ILE A 240 27.76 13.19 -23.45
CA ILE A 240 27.30 12.12 -24.33
C ILE A 240 27.24 12.63 -25.78
N ASP A 241 27.98 11.99 -26.67
CA ASP A 241 28.13 12.32 -28.10
C ASP A 241 28.34 13.82 -28.37
N ASN A 242 29.12 14.47 -27.48
CA ASN A 242 29.41 15.90 -27.46
C ASN A 242 28.18 16.84 -27.40
N LYS A 243 26.97 16.32 -27.16
CA LYS A 243 25.71 17.08 -27.31
C LYS A 243 24.77 17.01 -26.09
N TYR A 244 24.73 15.88 -25.38
CA TYR A 244 23.80 15.66 -24.26
C TYR A 244 24.55 15.48 -22.94
N GLU A 245 23.93 15.86 -21.82
CA GLU A 245 24.52 15.69 -20.47
C GLU A 245 23.99 14.44 -19.72
N TYR A 246 22.87 13.89 -20.21
CA TYR A 246 22.21 12.69 -19.70
C TYR A 246 21.34 12.10 -20.81
N LEU A 247 21.00 10.81 -20.69
CA LEU A 247 19.89 10.19 -21.42
C LEU A 247 18.60 10.41 -20.61
N PHE A 248 17.47 10.58 -21.26
CA PHE A 248 16.18 10.85 -20.62
C PHE A 248 15.10 9.93 -21.15
N TYR A 249 14.21 9.48 -20.26
CA TYR A 249 12.92 8.90 -20.63
C TYR A 249 11.81 9.34 -19.67
N GLU A 250 10.57 9.14 -20.09
CA GLU A 250 9.40 9.01 -19.23
C GLU A 250 8.67 7.72 -19.60
N ALA A 251 7.91 7.14 -18.66
CA ALA A 251 7.09 5.97 -18.93
C ALA A 251 5.82 5.93 -18.06
N SER A 252 4.73 5.40 -18.61
CA SER A 252 3.56 4.96 -17.84
C SER A 252 3.73 3.49 -17.47
N LEU A 253 3.69 3.16 -16.18
CA LEU A 253 3.89 1.80 -15.67
C LEU A 253 2.57 1.03 -15.59
N GLU A 254 2.61 -0.29 -15.81
CA GLU A 254 1.45 -1.19 -15.67
C GLU A 254 1.13 -1.52 -14.21
N ASN A 255 2.15 -1.57 -13.35
CA ASN A 255 2.04 -2.13 -12.00
C ASN A 255 1.88 -1.02 -10.94
N PRO A 256 1.03 -1.23 -9.90
CA PRO A 256 0.90 -0.32 -8.77
C PRO A 256 2.25 -0.02 -8.10
N VAL A 257 2.50 1.25 -7.80
CA VAL A 257 3.80 1.71 -7.28
C VAL A 257 4.05 1.19 -5.87
N SER A 258 5.14 0.46 -5.65
CA SER A 258 5.64 0.14 -4.31
C SER A 258 6.71 1.13 -3.86
N VAL A 259 6.57 1.61 -2.63
CA VAL A 259 7.38 2.68 -2.03
C VAL A 259 7.90 2.29 -0.66
N SER A 260 9.11 2.76 -0.35
CA SER A 260 9.79 2.51 0.92
C SER A 260 8.90 2.80 2.13
N LYS A 261 8.98 1.94 3.16
CA LYS A 261 8.33 2.15 4.47
C LYS A 261 8.90 3.37 5.22
N GLU A 262 10.15 3.73 4.93
CA GLU A 262 10.81 4.94 5.43
C GLU A 262 10.77 6.05 4.38
N GLY A 263 10.65 7.31 4.81
CA GLY A 263 10.49 8.47 3.92
C GLY A 263 10.60 9.77 4.70
N TRP A 264 9.94 10.83 4.23
CA TRP A 264 9.89 12.12 4.90
C TRP A 264 8.50 12.77 4.77
N LEU A 265 8.16 13.64 5.72
CA LEU A 265 7.08 14.61 5.60
C LEU A 265 7.71 16.00 5.59
N VAL A 266 7.50 16.76 4.53
CA VAL A 266 8.22 18.01 4.23
C VAL A 266 7.19 19.10 3.90
N LYS A 267 7.32 20.32 4.44
CA LYS A 267 6.49 21.43 3.97
C LYS A 267 6.82 21.79 2.53
N TYR A 268 5.88 22.35 1.79
CA TYR A 268 6.15 22.86 0.44
C TYR A 268 7.23 23.96 0.43
N GLU A 269 7.20 24.89 1.39
CA GLU A 269 8.22 25.94 1.56
C GLU A 269 9.62 25.41 1.88
N ASP A 270 9.73 24.20 2.46
CA ASP A 270 11.00 23.57 2.82
C ASP A 270 11.60 22.69 1.70
N LEU A 271 10.88 22.45 0.58
CA LEU A 271 11.28 21.48 -0.46
C LEU A 271 12.69 21.73 -1.02
N GLU A 272 13.01 22.98 -1.33
CA GLU A 272 14.33 23.38 -1.85
C GLU A 272 15.47 23.04 -0.88
N LEU A 273 15.34 23.45 0.38
CA LEU A 273 16.31 23.17 1.45
C LEU A 273 16.37 21.67 1.79
N TRP A 274 15.26 20.96 1.61
CA TRP A 274 15.20 19.51 1.77
C TRP A 274 15.97 18.79 0.66
N PHE A 275 15.80 19.18 -0.61
CA PHE A 275 16.58 18.62 -1.74
C PHE A 275 18.08 18.82 -1.51
N GLU A 276 18.51 20.02 -1.11
CA GLU A 276 19.92 20.31 -0.80
C GLU A 276 20.46 19.47 0.35
N ARG A 277 19.65 19.20 1.37
CA ARG A 277 20.03 18.42 2.56
C ARG A 277 20.14 16.92 2.30
N TYR A 278 19.36 16.37 1.37
CA TYR A 278 19.18 14.92 1.22
C TYR A 278 19.73 14.34 -0.10
N LEU A 279 19.67 15.05 -1.24
CA LEU A 279 20.19 14.55 -2.50
C LEU A 279 21.71 14.20 -2.45
N PRO A 280 22.61 14.97 -1.78
CA PRO A 280 24.01 14.59 -1.63
C PRO A 280 24.24 13.35 -0.75
N LYS A 281 23.32 13.07 0.18
CA LYS A 281 23.36 11.87 1.03
C LYS A 281 22.96 10.63 0.25
N LEU A 282 21.98 10.78 -0.66
CA LEU A 282 21.61 9.82 -1.69
C LEU A 282 22.65 9.71 -2.84
N GLY A 283 23.79 10.41 -2.71
CA GLY A 283 24.94 10.27 -3.60
C GLY A 283 24.92 11.15 -4.84
N LEU A 284 23.93 12.04 -5.03
CA LEU A 284 23.92 12.99 -6.16
C LEU A 284 25.03 14.04 -6.04
N ASN A 285 25.56 14.48 -7.18
CA ASN A 285 26.58 15.54 -7.25
C ASN A 285 25.94 16.93 -7.43
N ARG A 286 26.73 18.00 -7.33
CA ARG A 286 26.26 19.40 -7.43
C ARG A 286 25.49 19.72 -8.72
N LYS A 287 25.86 19.11 -9.86
CA LYS A 287 25.17 19.32 -11.15
C LYS A 287 23.83 18.59 -11.14
N GLU A 288 23.83 17.29 -10.87
CA GLU A 288 22.60 16.48 -10.83
C GLU A 288 21.59 17.04 -9.83
N LEU A 289 22.05 17.52 -8.68
CA LEU A 289 21.23 18.19 -7.66
C LEU A 289 20.57 19.46 -8.20
N LYS A 290 21.32 20.29 -8.94
CA LYS A 290 20.77 21.49 -9.60
C LYS A 290 19.76 21.09 -10.67
N ASP A 291 20.13 20.20 -11.57
CA ASP A 291 19.28 19.72 -12.67
C ASP A 291 17.98 19.07 -12.13
N PHE A 292 18.05 18.39 -10.97
CA PHE A 292 16.90 17.84 -10.24
C PHE A 292 16.01 18.96 -9.70
N LYS A 293 16.57 19.91 -8.92
CA LYS A 293 15.83 21.06 -8.35
C LYS A 293 15.13 21.88 -9.42
N ASP A 294 15.86 22.24 -10.48
CA ASP A 294 15.41 23.05 -11.61
C ASP A 294 14.19 22.46 -12.33
N TYR A 295 13.96 21.15 -12.20
CA TYR A 295 12.79 20.45 -12.74
C TYR A 295 11.70 20.28 -11.67
N TRP A 296 12.03 19.62 -10.54
CA TRP A 296 11.02 19.21 -9.56
C TRP A 296 10.36 20.38 -8.81
N LEU A 297 11.05 21.51 -8.63
CA LEU A 297 10.43 22.73 -8.05
C LEU A 297 9.45 23.45 -9.00
N LYS A 298 9.30 22.97 -10.25
CA LYS A 298 8.29 23.46 -11.22
C LYS A 298 7.13 22.48 -11.41
N GLU A 299 7.40 21.18 -11.31
CA GLU A 299 6.38 20.12 -11.46
C GLU A 299 5.56 19.89 -10.18
N LEU A 300 6.17 20.07 -9.00
CA LEU A 300 5.46 19.98 -7.72
C LEU A 300 4.63 21.23 -7.51
N LYS A 301 3.30 21.09 -7.62
CA LYS A 301 2.32 22.14 -7.35
C LYS A 301 2.26 22.45 -5.85
N TYR A 302 1.66 23.59 -5.50
CA TYR A 302 1.44 23.92 -4.09
C TYR A 302 0.61 22.85 -3.37
N ALA A 303 1.10 22.43 -2.21
CA ALA A 303 0.40 21.70 -1.17
C ALA A 303 0.87 22.24 0.19
N LYS A 304 0.22 21.89 1.30
CA LYS A 304 0.77 22.26 2.63
C LYS A 304 2.04 21.46 2.95
N PHE A 305 1.96 20.15 2.74
CA PHE A 305 3.09 19.24 2.89
C PHE A 305 3.15 18.24 1.74
N TYR A 306 4.32 17.64 1.55
CA TYR A 306 4.56 16.46 0.73
C TYR A 306 5.04 15.30 1.61
N GLU A 307 4.36 14.17 1.52
CA GLU A 307 4.91 12.86 1.84
C GLU A 307 5.85 12.46 0.69
N ILE A 308 7.15 12.29 1.01
CA ILE A 308 8.20 11.93 0.05
C ILE A 308 8.76 10.57 0.44
N ARG A 309 8.78 9.62 -0.50
CA ARG A 309 9.38 8.29 -0.34
C ARG A 309 10.26 7.96 -1.54
N LEU A 310 11.19 7.02 -1.39
CA LEU A 310 11.86 6.40 -2.54
C LEU A 310 11.00 5.24 -3.07
N LEU A 311 11.06 4.98 -4.37
CA LEU A 311 10.52 3.73 -4.92
C LEU A 311 11.32 2.54 -4.37
N ASP A 312 10.64 1.43 -4.10
CA ASP A 312 11.31 0.23 -3.58
C ASP A 312 12.33 -0.30 -4.59
N LYS A 313 13.49 -0.75 -4.10
CA LYS A 313 14.50 -1.41 -4.95
C LYS A 313 13.90 -2.60 -5.71
N ASN A 314 13.09 -3.42 -5.02
CA ASN A 314 12.41 -4.55 -5.63
C ASN A 314 11.34 -4.13 -6.66
N PHE A 315 10.78 -2.92 -6.57
CA PHE A 315 9.87 -2.39 -7.59
C PHE A 315 10.65 -1.93 -8.82
N LEU A 316 11.73 -1.18 -8.62
CA LEU A 316 12.64 -0.72 -9.68
C LEU A 316 13.25 -1.90 -10.46
N ASP A 317 13.72 -2.93 -9.75
CA ASP A 317 14.34 -4.12 -10.35
C ASP A 317 13.36 -5.02 -11.11
N ASN A 318 12.05 -4.92 -10.83
CA ASN A 318 11.00 -5.72 -11.50
C ASN A 318 10.24 -4.97 -12.59
N ASN A 319 10.19 -3.64 -12.55
CA ASN A 319 9.32 -2.81 -13.42
C ASN A 319 10.08 -1.75 -14.24
N MET A 320 11.31 -1.39 -13.85
CA MET A 320 12.09 -0.34 -14.49
C MET A 320 13.56 -0.79 -14.63
N GLN A 321 13.80 -1.89 -15.33
CA GLN A 321 15.14 -2.45 -15.47
C GLN A 321 16.02 -1.61 -16.40
N LEU A 322 17.28 -1.42 -15.99
CA LEU A 322 18.27 -0.58 -16.66
C LEU A 322 19.53 -1.42 -16.95
N PHE A 323 19.63 -1.93 -18.17
CA PHE A 323 20.75 -2.75 -18.64
C PHE A 323 21.83 -1.86 -19.25
N ILE A 324 23.07 -1.95 -18.75
CA ILE A 324 24.18 -1.10 -19.19
C ILE A 324 25.43 -1.94 -19.47
N SER A 325 26.05 -1.70 -20.62
CA SER A 325 27.31 -2.32 -21.05
C SER A 325 28.32 -1.25 -21.50
N PRO A 326 29.58 -1.26 -21.01
CA PRO A 326 30.13 -2.17 -20.00
C PRO A 326 29.43 -2.04 -18.64
N LYS A 327 29.51 -3.06 -17.78
CA LYS A 327 28.85 -3.04 -16.48
C LYS A 327 29.39 -1.89 -15.60
N PRO A 328 28.53 -1.04 -15.00
CA PRO A 328 28.98 0.00 -14.07
C PRO A 328 29.61 -0.57 -12.80
N ASP A 329 30.64 0.12 -12.28
CA ASP A 329 31.22 -0.14 -10.96
C ASP A 329 30.29 0.38 -9.84
N THR A 330 29.52 1.45 -10.10
CA THR A 330 28.52 2.03 -9.19
C THR A 330 27.24 2.38 -9.96
N VAL A 331 26.06 2.06 -9.39
CA VAL A 331 24.75 2.54 -9.87
C VAL A 331 24.00 3.20 -8.73
N ILE A 332 23.57 4.44 -8.94
CA ILE A 332 22.75 5.22 -8.01
C ILE A 332 21.38 5.42 -8.66
N ARG A 333 20.29 5.00 -8.00
CA ARG A 333 18.91 5.22 -8.46
C ARG A 333 18.14 5.98 -7.40
N VAL A 334 17.66 7.17 -7.76
CA VAL A 334 16.94 8.10 -6.86
C VAL A 334 15.65 8.51 -7.55
N ILE A 335 14.71 7.57 -7.59
CA ILE A 335 13.34 7.78 -8.07
C ILE A 335 12.46 8.00 -6.85
N PHE A 336 11.86 9.18 -6.75
CA PHE A 336 10.96 9.54 -5.65
C PHE A 336 9.50 9.26 -5.98
N TYR A 337 8.70 9.12 -4.92
CA TYR A 337 7.25 9.23 -4.95
C TYR A 337 6.86 10.44 -4.12
N PHE A 338 6.18 11.40 -4.76
CA PHE A 338 5.72 12.64 -4.15
C PHE A 338 4.20 12.59 -4.00
N LYS A 339 3.71 12.63 -2.77
CA LYS A 339 2.27 12.66 -2.46
C LYS A 339 1.93 13.93 -1.67
N PRO A 340 1.08 14.83 -2.19
CA PRO A 340 0.63 15.99 -1.44
C PRO A 340 -0.24 15.54 -0.25
N VAL A 341 -0.15 16.23 0.89
CA VAL A 341 -1.03 16.00 2.05
C VAL A 341 -1.41 17.32 2.74
N ASP A 342 -2.69 17.43 3.12
CA ASP A 342 -3.31 18.67 3.63
C ASP A 342 -3.16 18.93 5.13
N SER A 343 -2.58 18.00 5.88
CA SER A 343 -2.32 18.15 7.30
C SER A 343 -1.06 17.41 7.72
N TYR A 344 -0.39 17.93 8.75
CA TYR A 344 0.55 17.16 9.54
C TYR A 344 -0.25 16.20 10.42
N ASN A 345 -0.82 15.16 9.81
CA ASN A 345 -1.67 14.22 10.53
C ASN A 345 -0.79 13.42 11.51
N SER A 346 -1.02 13.56 12.81
CA SER A 346 -0.10 13.12 13.88
C SER A 346 0.12 11.59 13.93
N TYR A 347 -0.77 10.83 13.29
CA TYR A 347 -0.67 9.38 13.09
C TYR A 347 0.31 8.98 11.97
N ILE A 348 0.65 9.90 11.05
CA ILE A 348 1.62 9.69 9.96
C ILE A 348 3.05 9.79 10.52
N ARG A 349 3.44 8.80 11.35
CA ARG A 349 4.81 8.63 11.87
C ARG A 349 5.74 8.06 10.80
N ILE A 350 5.91 8.78 9.69
CA ILE A 350 6.94 8.46 8.69
C ILE A 350 8.30 8.56 9.35
N LYS A 351 9.01 7.43 9.39
CA LYS A 351 10.38 7.35 9.92
C LYS A 351 11.36 7.79 8.83
N ASN A 352 12.18 8.79 9.14
CA ASN A 352 13.27 9.22 8.25
C ASN A 352 14.27 8.07 8.01
N PRO A 353 14.62 7.77 6.75
CA PRO A 353 15.52 6.66 6.45
C PRO A 353 16.95 6.94 6.90
N LYS A 354 17.64 5.89 7.36
CA LYS A 354 19.05 5.93 7.76
C LYS A 354 19.97 5.99 6.53
N LEU A 355 20.07 7.14 5.89
CA LEU A 355 20.94 7.34 4.73
C LEU A 355 22.42 7.24 5.10
N THR A 356 23.10 6.24 4.55
CA THR A 356 24.57 6.21 4.45
C THR A 356 25.01 6.88 3.14
N HIS A 357 26.12 7.62 3.16
CA HIS A 357 26.59 8.32 1.96
C HIS A 357 27.15 7.33 0.93
N ILE A 358 26.59 7.36 -0.29
CA ILE A 358 26.98 6.45 -1.37
C ILE A 358 28.29 6.93 -2.02
N GLN A 359 29.38 6.21 -1.77
CA GLN A 359 30.67 6.46 -2.41
C GLN A 359 30.64 6.09 -3.90
N ARG A 360 30.87 7.07 -4.78
CA ARG A 360 31.07 6.82 -6.21
C ARG A 360 32.42 6.15 -6.46
N LYS A 361 32.40 4.96 -7.06
CA LYS A 361 33.61 4.20 -7.41
C LYS A 361 33.55 3.82 -8.89
N GLY A 362 34.65 4.04 -9.60
CA GLY A 362 34.80 3.66 -11.01
C GLY A 362 33.76 4.26 -11.96
N PHE A 363 33.36 3.51 -12.99
CA PHE A 363 32.26 3.89 -13.87
C PHE A 363 30.98 3.97 -13.05
N THR A 364 30.53 5.20 -12.82
CA THR A 364 29.32 5.50 -12.07
C THR A 364 28.17 5.83 -13.02
N VAL A 365 27.01 5.25 -12.77
CA VAL A 365 25.74 5.66 -13.38
C VAL A 365 24.84 6.26 -12.31
N VAL A 366 24.16 7.35 -12.64
CA VAL A 366 23.14 7.96 -11.78
C VAL A 366 21.85 8.10 -12.57
N GLU A 367 20.77 7.53 -12.07
CA GLU A 367 19.41 7.78 -12.55
C GLU A 367 18.65 8.49 -11.43
N TRP A 368 18.09 9.67 -11.70
CA TRP A 368 17.12 10.32 -10.82
C TRP A 368 15.82 10.63 -11.56
N GLY A 369 14.71 10.75 -10.84
CA GLY A 369 13.38 10.99 -11.40
C GLY A 369 12.30 10.88 -10.32
N GLY A 370 11.04 10.69 -10.71
CA GLY A 370 9.98 10.48 -9.73
C GLY A 370 8.58 10.33 -10.30
N ILE A 371 7.63 10.02 -9.41
CA ILE A 371 6.19 9.89 -9.68
C ILE A 371 5.48 10.87 -8.75
N ILE A 372 4.49 11.60 -9.28
CA ILE A 372 3.56 12.41 -8.47
C ILE A 372 2.29 11.58 -8.27
N ASN A 373 1.82 11.47 -7.04
CA ASN A 373 0.46 11.01 -6.77
C ASN A 373 -0.51 12.15 -7.12
N GLU A 374 -0.99 12.14 -8.37
CA GLU A 374 -1.94 13.14 -8.88
C GLU A 374 -3.40 12.81 -8.48
N LYS A 375 -3.63 12.37 -7.24
CA LYS A 375 -4.97 12.34 -6.66
C LYS A 375 -5.48 13.77 -6.50
N ILE A 376 -6.34 14.14 -7.44
CA ILE A 376 -7.19 15.33 -7.36
C ILE A 376 -8.16 15.09 -6.20
N HIS A 377 -8.02 15.90 -5.15
CA HIS A 377 -8.92 15.97 -4.01
C HIS A 377 -10.07 16.94 -4.27
#